data_AF-A0A6J5GFX7-F1
#
_entry.id   AF-A0A6J5GFX7-F1
#
_cell.length_a   1.000
_cell.length_b   1.000
_cell.length_c   1.000
_cell.angle_alpha   90.00
_cell.angle_beta   90.00
_cell.angle_gamma   90.00
#
_symmetry.space_group_name_H-M   'P 1'
#
loop_
_entity.id
_entity.type
_entity.pdbx_description
1 polymer ?
#
loop_
_entity_poly.entity_id
_entity_poly.type
_entity_poly.pdbx_seq_one_letter_code
_entity_poly.pdbx_strand_id
1 'polypeptide(L)'
;MAKDELMGFSITGGTMFNSMDSIGLRGNRFLAVFRGDTMGEGPSLSGIGVFEGDISDEDRSTMRNMRNTVCAMKDVPNLRPGNPTFFSASVTCQDGREVNVFMDTPSIPQDVGRAVLTPTRELITKFCKTGTPVAKLDASAEIAQKDGKLVVTFNFRNSGKSVITFSSPATWEGKFNPISKASNIEIGGRPAGQKDGYFSMIFGSKDFINANDYTNNIVKIPPGEARYLKFAAYPKNRISKGIYEIGGTVSIGKILEPELLKGAAEFDMPLSKIELMEDYPSNDEQLHQLEAYRRELLWDQGSPPDVPVEETGYYRAYGDYDESAPRGDDAQLLRKGEKFPERALLRSVGGHSLESGPVKTWRWNAYPDSKLRGNTGPDGKPETAK
;
A
#
# COMPACT_ATOMS: atom_id res chain seq x y z
N MET A 1 -19.18 46.53 3.92
CA MET A 1 -18.91 45.25 3.23
C MET A 1 -18.25 44.34 4.24
N ALA A 2 -18.87 43.23 4.62
CA ALA A 2 -18.23 42.27 5.53
C ALA A 2 -16.98 41.73 4.84
N LYS A 3 -15.83 41.77 5.52
CA LYS A 3 -14.61 41.09 5.06
C LYS A 3 -14.98 39.63 4.76
N ASP A 4 -14.61 39.13 3.59
CA ASP A 4 -14.77 37.71 3.27
C ASP A 4 -14.16 36.88 4.40
N GLU A 5 -14.99 36.07 5.06
CA GLU A 5 -14.52 35.18 6.11
C GLU A 5 -13.56 34.17 5.47
N LEU A 6 -12.30 34.22 5.88
CA LEU A 6 -11.26 33.28 5.50
C LEU A 6 -10.78 32.53 6.74
N MET A 7 -10.95 31.21 6.72
CA MET A 7 -10.45 30.34 7.78
C MET A 7 -10.21 28.93 7.24
N GLY A 8 -9.20 28.25 7.77
CA GLY A 8 -8.89 26.87 7.44
C GLY A 8 -8.46 26.08 8.67
N PHE A 9 -8.83 24.81 8.67
CA PHE A 9 -8.51 23.85 9.72
C PHE A 9 -8.07 22.55 9.06
N SER A 10 -6.99 21.96 9.55
CA SER A 10 -6.47 20.70 9.02
C SER A 10 -6.10 19.76 10.13
N ILE A 11 -6.18 18.46 9.88
CA ILE A 11 -5.80 17.41 10.81
C ILE A 11 -5.08 16.29 10.03
N THR A 12 -4.13 15.60 10.65
CA THR A 12 -3.55 14.40 10.03
C THR A 12 -4.67 13.40 9.69
N GLY A 13 -4.78 13.04 8.42
CA GLY A 13 -5.89 12.25 7.84
C GLY A 13 -5.82 10.76 8.09
N GLY A 14 -5.35 10.30 9.25
CA GLY A 14 -5.26 8.86 9.50
C GLY A 14 -4.42 8.11 8.45
N THR A 15 -3.39 8.73 7.88
CA THR A 15 -2.47 8.10 6.91
C THR A 15 -1.08 7.92 7.51
N MET A 16 -0.37 6.86 7.11
CA MET A 16 1.01 6.63 7.53
C MET A 16 1.99 7.65 6.92
N PHE A 17 1.61 8.34 5.84
CA PHE A 17 2.36 9.49 5.31
C PHE A 17 2.22 10.77 6.13
N ASN A 18 1.38 10.78 7.18
CA ASN A 18 1.00 11.96 7.94
C ASN A 18 0.44 13.09 7.05
N SER A 19 -0.21 12.73 5.94
CA SER A 19 -0.88 13.70 5.07
C SER A 19 -2.03 14.35 5.81
N MET A 20 -2.21 15.67 5.62
CA MET A 20 -3.28 16.41 6.27
C MET A 20 -4.54 16.45 5.41
N ASP A 21 -5.66 16.12 6.02
CA ASP A 21 -6.98 16.50 5.53
C ASP A 21 -7.30 17.90 6.00
N SER A 22 -8.05 18.66 5.21
CA SER A 22 -8.33 20.05 5.54
C SER A 22 -9.72 20.48 5.10
N ILE A 23 -10.23 21.49 5.81
CA ILE A 23 -11.39 22.28 5.43
C ILE A 23 -11.01 23.75 5.44
N GLY A 24 -11.57 24.49 4.50
CA GLY A 24 -11.44 25.93 4.38
C GLY A 24 -12.79 26.55 4.09
N LEU A 25 -12.97 27.78 4.56
CA LEU A 25 -14.11 28.63 4.26
C LEU A 25 -13.59 29.91 3.61
N ARG A 26 -14.20 30.28 2.49
CA ARG A 26 -14.02 31.58 1.84
C ARG A 26 -15.38 32.14 1.47
N GLY A 27 -15.82 33.17 2.20
CA GLY A 27 -17.15 33.76 1.99
C GLY A 27 -18.27 32.77 2.31
N ASN A 28 -19.07 32.39 1.31
CA ASN A 28 -20.16 31.40 1.46
C ASN A 28 -19.81 29.99 0.97
N ARG A 29 -18.55 29.74 0.64
CA ARG A 29 -18.13 28.47 0.04
C ARG A 29 -17.12 27.77 0.90
N PHE A 30 -17.30 26.46 1.07
CA PHE A 30 -16.28 25.62 1.65
C PHE A 30 -15.39 25.00 0.58
N LEU A 31 -14.19 24.64 1.00
CA LEU A 31 -13.26 23.77 0.30
C LEU A 31 -12.87 22.66 1.28
N ALA A 32 -12.89 21.40 0.86
CA ALA A 32 -12.39 20.28 1.64
C ALA A 32 -11.34 19.52 0.83
N VAL A 33 -10.25 19.12 1.46
CA VAL A 33 -9.22 18.26 0.89
C VAL A 33 -9.13 17.02 1.75
N PHE A 34 -9.28 15.87 1.11
CA PHE A 34 -9.16 14.55 1.73
C PHE A 34 -8.06 13.77 1.03
N ARG A 35 -7.04 13.37 1.79
CA ARG A 35 -5.85 12.65 1.31
C ARG A 35 -5.86 11.18 1.66
N GLY A 36 -7.03 10.71 2.08
CA GLY A 36 -7.34 9.33 2.39
C GLY A 36 -7.39 9.10 3.89
N ASP A 37 -7.86 7.93 4.30
CA ASP A 37 -7.96 7.47 5.69
C ASP A 37 -7.64 5.98 5.69
N THR A 38 -6.54 5.62 6.34
CA THR A 38 -6.12 4.22 6.59
C THR A 38 -6.03 3.92 8.09
N MET A 39 -6.43 4.85 8.97
CA MET A 39 -6.32 4.74 10.42
C MET A 39 -7.52 5.34 11.14
N GLY A 40 -8.44 4.50 11.61
CA GLY A 40 -9.53 4.90 12.51
C GLY A 40 -10.81 4.08 12.32
N GLU A 41 -11.81 4.32 13.18
CA GLU A 41 -13.15 3.70 13.11
C GLU A 41 -14.19 4.60 12.40
N GLY A 42 -13.72 5.62 11.66
CA GLY A 42 -14.60 6.55 10.94
C GLY A 42 -15.27 5.90 9.72
N PRO A 43 -16.38 6.48 9.21
CA PRO A 43 -16.94 6.04 7.95
C PRO A 43 -15.91 6.25 6.82
N SER A 44 -15.32 5.16 6.34
CA SER A 44 -14.30 5.17 5.28
C SER A 44 -14.82 5.89 4.04
N LEU A 45 -14.18 7.01 3.72
CA LEU A 45 -14.30 7.65 2.42
C LEU A 45 -13.28 6.97 1.50
N SER A 46 -13.78 6.36 0.43
CA SER A 46 -12.89 5.74 -0.55
C SER A 46 -12.11 6.81 -1.32
N GLY A 47 -10.84 6.52 -1.62
CA GLY A 47 -10.02 7.38 -2.47
C GLY A 47 -9.54 8.66 -1.81
N ILE A 48 -9.20 9.64 -2.65
CA ILE A 48 -8.77 10.99 -2.25
C ILE A 48 -9.45 12.05 -3.08
N GLY A 49 -9.55 13.28 -2.60
CA GLY A 49 -10.19 14.34 -3.37
C GLY A 49 -10.10 15.75 -2.83
N VAL A 50 -10.53 16.67 -3.68
CA VAL A 50 -10.84 18.07 -3.36
C VAL A 50 -12.30 18.27 -3.65
N PHE A 51 -13.03 18.84 -2.70
CA PHE A 51 -14.46 19.06 -2.77
C PHE A 51 -14.77 20.52 -2.46
N GLU A 52 -15.80 21.05 -3.10
CA GLU A 52 -16.28 22.39 -2.85
C GLU A 52 -17.81 22.42 -2.78
N GLY A 53 -18.36 23.45 -2.15
CA GLY A 53 -19.79 23.66 -2.12
C GLY A 53 -20.17 24.89 -1.32
N ASP A 54 -21.46 25.10 -1.18
CA ASP A 54 -22.01 26.15 -0.33
C ASP A 54 -22.02 25.69 1.13
N ILE A 55 -21.68 26.59 2.05
CA ILE A 55 -21.70 26.29 3.49
C ILE A 55 -23.08 26.60 4.08
N SER A 56 -23.60 25.70 4.89
CA SER A 56 -24.83 25.95 5.66
C SER A 56 -24.57 26.93 6.81
N ASP A 57 -25.61 27.59 7.33
CA ASP A 57 -25.48 28.49 8.48
C ASP A 57 -25.01 27.77 9.74
N GLU A 58 -25.44 26.51 9.92
CA GLU A 58 -25.01 25.64 11.01
C GLU A 58 -23.51 25.35 10.91
N ASP A 59 -23.04 24.88 9.75
CA ASP A 59 -21.62 24.56 9.55
C ASP A 59 -20.74 25.81 9.67
N ARG A 60 -21.22 26.95 9.19
CA ARG A 60 -20.54 28.25 9.37
C ARG A 60 -20.44 28.62 10.84
N SER A 61 -21.52 28.43 11.61
CA SER A 61 -21.52 28.66 13.06
C SER A 61 -20.48 27.78 13.75
N THR A 62 -20.41 26.50 13.37
CA THR A 62 -19.40 25.55 13.86
C THR A 62 -17.98 26.03 13.55
N MET A 63 -17.68 26.40 12.31
CA MET A 63 -16.35 26.92 11.94
C MET A 63 -16.00 28.23 12.67
N ARG A 64 -16.97 29.11 12.91
CA ARG A 64 -16.78 30.33 13.72
C ARG A 64 -16.47 30.00 15.18
N ASN A 65 -17.11 28.99 15.76
CA ASN A 65 -16.81 28.53 17.11
C ASN A 65 -15.40 27.97 17.19
N MET A 66 -14.99 27.13 16.22
CA MET A 66 -13.62 26.63 16.12
C MET A 66 -12.60 27.77 16.02
N ARG A 67 -12.85 28.77 15.16
CA ARG A 67 -12.02 29.98 15.05
C ARG A 67 -11.91 30.68 16.41
N ASN A 68 -13.03 30.94 17.08
CA ASN A 68 -13.04 31.66 18.34
C ASN A 68 -12.24 30.91 19.42
N THR A 69 -12.34 29.57 19.46
CA THR A 69 -11.52 28.72 20.34
C THR A 69 -10.04 28.89 20.05
N VAL A 70 -9.61 28.79 18.78
CA VAL A 70 -8.21 28.98 18.38
C VAL A 70 -7.72 30.39 18.70
N CYS A 71 -8.52 31.42 18.46
CA CYS A 71 -8.20 32.80 18.78
C CYS A 71 -8.08 33.07 20.29
N ALA A 72 -8.82 32.33 21.13
CA ALA A 72 -8.77 32.47 22.58
C ALA A 72 -7.54 31.79 23.21
N MET A 73 -6.82 30.96 22.44
CA MET A 73 -5.59 30.30 22.93
C MET A 73 -4.52 31.35 23.24
N LYS A 74 -4.04 31.35 24.48
CA LYS A 74 -2.94 32.20 24.94
C LYS A 74 -1.58 31.54 24.71
N ASP A 75 -1.54 30.22 24.86
CA ASP A 75 -0.35 29.39 24.70
C ASP A 75 -0.58 28.38 23.58
N VAL A 76 0.33 28.34 22.60
CA VAL A 76 0.35 27.30 21.57
C VAL A 76 1.24 26.17 22.09
N PRO A 77 0.72 24.95 22.27
CA PRO A 77 1.52 23.83 22.73
C PRO A 77 2.74 23.58 21.82
N ASN A 78 3.88 23.28 22.42
CA ASN A 78 5.11 22.95 21.69
C ASN A 78 4.97 21.58 21.00
N LEU A 79 5.46 21.49 19.77
CA LEU A 79 5.57 20.23 19.04
C LEU A 79 6.47 19.25 19.79
N ARG A 80 5.94 18.07 20.11
CA ARG A 80 6.72 16.96 20.64
C ARG A 80 7.40 16.20 19.48
N PRO A 81 8.73 16.03 19.49
CA PRO A 81 9.41 15.20 18.50
C PRO A 81 8.83 13.78 18.46
N GLY A 82 8.68 13.24 17.25
CA GLY A 82 8.25 11.85 17.03
C GLY A 82 6.73 11.61 17.07
N ASN A 83 5.90 12.64 17.28
CA ASN A 83 4.46 12.49 17.21
C ASN A 83 3.95 12.59 15.76
N PRO A 84 3.21 11.61 15.22
CA PRO A 84 2.69 11.66 13.84
C PRO A 84 1.36 12.44 13.68
N THR A 85 0.73 12.83 14.79
CA THR A 85 -0.64 13.38 14.76
C THR A 85 -0.66 14.88 15.00
N PHE A 86 -1.12 15.63 14.01
CA PHE A 86 -1.09 17.09 14.01
C PHE A 86 -2.45 17.69 13.70
N PHE A 87 -2.64 18.91 14.21
CA PHE A 87 -3.71 19.80 13.83
C PHE A 87 -3.11 21.14 13.45
N SER A 88 -3.67 21.78 12.42
CA SER A 88 -3.30 23.12 12.04
C SER A 88 -4.54 23.98 11.85
N ALA A 89 -4.39 25.27 12.13
CA ALA A 89 -5.43 26.25 11.87
C ALA A 89 -4.80 27.52 11.32
N SER A 90 -5.49 28.13 10.35
CA SER A 90 -5.16 29.41 9.75
C SER A 90 -6.43 30.26 9.73
N VAL A 91 -6.49 31.26 10.61
CA VAL A 91 -7.72 32.04 10.81
C VAL A 91 -7.43 33.52 11.05
N THR A 92 -8.37 34.38 10.68
CA THR A 92 -8.40 35.79 11.10
C THR A 92 -9.40 35.97 12.24
N CYS A 93 -8.92 36.39 13.41
CA CYS A 93 -9.72 36.66 14.60
C CYS A 93 -10.56 37.95 14.45
N GLN A 94 -11.56 38.12 15.33
CA GLN A 94 -12.46 39.28 15.29
C GLN A 94 -11.75 40.61 15.55
N ASP A 95 -10.66 40.59 16.33
CA ASP A 95 -9.77 41.72 16.59
C ASP A 95 -8.82 42.04 15.41
N GLY A 96 -8.91 41.28 14.31
CA GLY A 96 -8.07 41.42 13.13
C GLY A 96 -6.73 40.67 13.21
N ARG A 97 -6.43 40.00 14.32
CA ARG A 97 -5.21 39.19 14.47
C ARG A 97 -5.27 37.96 13.57
N GLU A 98 -4.18 37.70 12.86
CA GLU A 98 -4.00 36.45 12.12
C GLU A 98 -3.37 35.39 13.03
N VAL A 99 -3.98 34.21 13.07
CA VAL A 99 -3.50 33.08 13.85
C VAL A 99 -3.22 31.94 12.90
N ASN A 100 -1.96 31.55 12.81
CA ASN A 100 -1.48 30.38 12.11
C ASN A 100 -0.80 29.47 13.14
N VAL A 101 -1.45 28.35 13.47
CA VAL A 101 -0.96 27.40 14.48
C VAL A 101 -0.80 26.03 13.87
N PHE A 102 0.23 25.33 14.35
CA PHE A 102 0.49 23.93 14.05
C PHE A 102 0.83 23.25 15.37
N MET A 103 0.03 22.26 15.76
CA MET A 103 0.03 21.68 17.10
C MET A 103 0.01 20.15 17.00
N ASP A 104 0.70 19.47 17.90
CA ASP A 104 0.58 18.03 18.03
C ASP A 104 -0.68 17.68 18.84
N THR A 105 -1.51 16.78 18.30
CA THR A 105 -2.87 16.57 18.85
C THR A 105 -2.92 16.15 20.33
N PRO A 106 -1.98 15.34 20.88
CA PRO A 106 -1.93 14.98 22.29
C PRO A 106 -1.52 16.11 23.23
N SER A 107 -0.92 17.19 22.72
CA SER A 107 -0.58 18.36 23.53
C SER A 107 -1.69 19.43 23.54
N ILE A 108 -2.74 19.24 22.74
CA ILE A 108 -3.89 20.14 22.73
C ILE A 108 -4.72 19.90 24.01
N PRO A 109 -5.02 20.94 24.81
CA PRO A 109 -5.89 20.83 25.97
C PRO A 109 -7.22 20.15 25.61
N GLN A 110 -7.75 19.30 26.48
CA GLN A 110 -8.89 18.44 26.15
C GLN A 110 -10.14 19.23 25.71
N ASP A 111 -10.41 20.36 26.35
CA ASP A 111 -11.49 21.28 26.04
C ASP A 111 -11.32 21.91 24.65
N VAL A 112 -10.11 22.40 24.34
CA VAL A 112 -9.75 22.90 23.01
C VAL A 112 -9.87 21.79 21.96
N GLY A 113 -9.34 20.61 22.26
CA GLY A 113 -9.34 19.45 21.38
C GLY A 113 -10.76 19.02 21.00
N ARG A 114 -11.69 18.96 21.97
CA ARG A 114 -13.11 18.68 21.70
C ARG A 114 -13.76 19.76 20.84
N ALA A 115 -13.39 21.02 21.04
CA ALA A 115 -13.97 22.15 20.31
C ALA A 115 -13.42 22.32 18.88
N VAL A 116 -12.26 21.73 18.54
CA VAL A 116 -11.66 21.89 17.21
C VAL A 116 -11.43 20.58 16.46
N LEU A 117 -10.94 19.52 17.11
CA LEU A 117 -10.56 18.27 16.41
C LEU A 117 -11.79 17.48 15.95
N THR A 118 -12.78 17.31 16.84
CA THR A 118 -14.01 16.57 16.50
C THR A 118 -14.79 17.29 15.39
N PRO A 119 -15.09 18.59 15.50
CA PRO A 119 -15.79 19.29 14.43
C PRO A 119 -15.00 19.33 13.11
N THR A 120 -13.66 19.41 13.16
CA THR A 120 -12.83 19.34 11.94
C THR A 120 -13.06 18.02 11.19
N ARG A 121 -12.98 16.88 11.89
CA ARG A 121 -13.20 15.55 11.28
C ARG A 121 -14.61 15.38 10.75
N GLU A 122 -15.61 15.83 11.51
CA GLU A 122 -17.01 15.76 11.12
C GLU A 122 -17.29 16.61 9.88
N LEU A 123 -16.77 17.83 9.83
CA LEU A 123 -16.92 18.73 8.69
C LEU A 123 -16.16 18.23 7.45
N ILE A 124 -14.93 17.72 7.58
CA ILE A 124 -14.21 17.05 6.47
C ILE A 124 -15.08 15.93 5.90
N THR A 125 -15.55 15.02 6.76
CA THR A 125 -16.36 13.87 6.36
C THR A 125 -17.65 14.32 5.68
N LYS A 126 -18.36 15.29 6.27
CA LYS A 126 -19.61 15.84 5.73
C LYS A 126 -19.38 16.48 4.37
N PHE A 127 -18.40 17.38 4.26
CA PHE A 127 -18.10 18.12 3.04
C PHE A 127 -17.58 17.24 1.90
N CYS A 128 -16.85 16.16 2.20
CA CYS A 128 -16.46 15.19 1.17
C CYS A 128 -17.66 14.37 0.66
N LYS A 129 -18.69 14.16 1.48
CA LYS A 129 -19.92 13.44 1.08
C LYS A 129 -20.92 14.32 0.33
N THR A 130 -21.05 15.58 0.73
CA THR A 130 -22.08 16.49 0.17
C THR A 130 -21.53 17.48 -0.86
N GLY A 131 -20.21 17.70 -0.87
CA GLY A 131 -19.56 18.63 -1.78
C GLY A 131 -19.48 18.11 -3.21
N THR A 132 -19.34 19.04 -4.14
CA THR A 132 -19.04 18.75 -5.54
C THR A 132 -17.55 18.43 -5.69
N PRO A 133 -17.17 17.28 -6.27
CA PRO A 133 -15.77 16.94 -6.46
C PRO A 133 -15.12 17.85 -7.51
N VAL A 134 -14.11 18.60 -7.10
CA VAL A 134 -13.20 19.35 -7.99
C VAL A 134 -12.17 18.39 -8.58
N ALA A 135 -11.63 17.50 -7.75
CA ALA A 135 -10.80 16.37 -8.13
C ALA A 135 -11.16 15.21 -7.22
N LYS A 136 -11.33 14.01 -7.75
CA LYS A 136 -11.63 12.83 -6.93
C LYS A 136 -11.04 11.60 -7.57
N LEU A 137 -10.05 11.01 -6.92
CA LEU A 137 -9.44 9.76 -7.34
C LEU A 137 -10.06 8.64 -6.52
N ASP A 138 -10.56 7.62 -7.20
CA ASP A 138 -10.98 6.33 -6.63
C ASP A 138 -10.14 5.22 -7.25
N ALA A 139 -9.94 4.13 -6.51
CA ALA A 139 -9.34 2.93 -7.04
C ALA A 139 -10.20 1.70 -6.74
N SER A 140 -10.27 0.80 -7.71
CA SER A 140 -10.78 -0.55 -7.55
C SER A 140 -9.83 -1.53 -8.21
N ALA A 141 -9.97 -2.83 -7.90
CA ALA A 141 -9.10 -3.85 -8.44
C ALA A 141 -9.88 -5.06 -8.95
N GLU A 142 -9.32 -5.70 -9.97
CA GLU A 142 -9.74 -6.98 -10.51
C GLU A 142 -8.53 -7.91 -10.61
N ILE A 143 -8.76 -9.21 -10.45
CA ILE A 143 -7.72 -10.24 -10.55
C ILE A 143 -8.14 -11.23 -11.64
N ALA A 144 -7.25 -11.49 -12.59
CA ALA A 144 -7.46 -12.47 -13.64
C ALA A 144 -6.25 -13.40 -13.75
N GLN A 145 -6.48 -14.67 -14.12
CA GLN A 145 -5.40 -15.57 -14.53
C GLN A 145 -5.06 -15.34 -16.00
N LYS A 146 -3.79 -15.07 -16.33
CA LYS A 146 -3.35 -14.85 -17.71
C LYS A 146 -1.87 -15.19 -17.87
N ASP A 147 -1.50 -15.88 -18.94
CA ASP A 147 -0.10 -16.17 -19.33
C ASP A 147 0.75 -16.78 -18.19
N GLY A 148 0.20 -17.77 -17.48
CA GLY A 148 0.92 -18.47 -16.41
C GLY A 148 0.98 -17.73 -15.06
N LYS A 149 0.36 -16.55 -14.94
CA LYS A 149 0.41 -15.71 -13.72
C LYS A 149 -0.95 -15.11 -13.37
N LEU A 150 -1.04 -14.54 -12.17
CA LEU A 150 -2.12 -13.61 -11.87
C LEU A 150 -1.78 -12.24 -12.47
N VAL A 151 -2.78 -11.58 -13.03
CA VAL A 151 -2.72 -10.19 -13.46
C VAL A 151 -3.72 -9.42 -12.62
N VAL A 152 -3.20 -8.50 -11.79
CA VAL A 152 -4.02 -7.58 -11.02
C VAL A 152 -4.13 -6.27 -11.80
N THR A 153 -5.37 -5.87 -12.09
CA THR A 153 -5.66 -4.62 -12.80
C THR A 153 -6.32 -3.64 -11.83
N PHE A 154 -5.63 -2.54 -11.54
CA PHE A 154 -6.18 -1.44 -10.77
C PHE A 154 -6.80 -0.40 -11.70
N ASN A 155 -8.08 -0.11 -11.47
CA ASN A 155 -8.82 0.93 -12.15
C ASN A 155 -8.80 2.21 -11.29
N PHE A 156 -8.01 3.18 -11.72
CA PHE A 156 -7.96 4.51 -11.12
C PHE A 156 -8.92 5.44 -11.87
N ARG A 157 -9.99 5.88 -11.21
CA ARG A 157 -11.02 6.72 -11.81
C ARG A 157 -10.98 8.12 -11.24
N ASN A 158 -10.98 9.12 -12.12
CA ASN A 158 -11.13 10.51 -11.73
C ASN A 158 -12.59 10.95 -11.91
N SER A 159 -13.36 11.04 -10.82
CA SER A 159 -14.76 11.49 -10.86
C SER A 159 -14.93 13.00 -10.67
N GLY A 160 -13.82 13.75 -10.57
CA GLY A 160 -13.82 15.21 -10.46
C GLY A 160 -13.77 15.95 -11.80
N LYS A 161 -13.62 17.27 -11.73
CA LYS A 161 -13.60 18.20 -12.87
C LYS A 161 -12.19 18.66 -13.29
N SER A 162 -11.18 18.35 -12.47
CA SER A 162 -9.78 18.72 -12.71
C SER A 162 -8.96 17.47 -13.00
N VAL A 163 -7.88 17.62 -13.76
CA VAL A 163 -6.94 16.53 -14.01
C VAL A 163 -6.25 16.10 -12.71
N ILE A 164 -6.00 14.80 -12.59
CA ILE A 164 -5.17 14.24 -11.53
C ILE A 164 -3.93 13.62 -12.17
N THR A 165 -2.77 14.00 -11.66
CA THR A 165 -1.49 13.50 -12.18
C THR A 165 -0.63 13.02 -11.01
N PHE A 166 -0.06 11.82 -11.10
CA PHE A 166 0.86 11.28 -10.09
C PHE A 166 2.00 10.46 -10.71
N SER A 167 3.05 10.18 -9.93
CA SER A 167 4.19 9.35 -10.37
C SER A 167 3.76 7.93 -10.74
N SER A 168 4.18 7.44 -11.90
CA SER A 168 3.87 6.10 -12.40
C SER A 168 4.46 4.98 -11.53
N PRO A 169 3.76 3.84 -11.41
CA PRO A 169 4.29 2.64 -10.75
C PRO A 169 5.64 2.17 -11.27
N ALA A 170 6.02 2.52 -12.51
CA ALA A 170 7.35 2.28 -13.05
C ALA A 170 8.50 2.84 -12.19
N THR A 171 8.21 3.76 -11.27
CA THR A 171 9.18 4.37 -10.35
C THR A 171 9.00 3.96 -8.89
N TRP A 172 8.04 3.09 -8.60
CA TRP A 172 7.69 2.72 -7.23
C TRP A 172 8.60 1.62 -6.70
N GLU A 173 8.96 1.71 -5.42
CA GLU A 173 9.82 0.73 -4.75
C GLU A 173 9.10 -0.60 -4.48
N GLY A 174 7.77 -0.60 -4.43
CA GLY A 174 6.98 -1.79 -4.07
C GLY A 174 7.08 -2.17 -2.60
N LYS A 175 7.53 -1.23 -1.76
CA LYS A 175 7.53 -1.32 -0.30
C LYS A 175 7.07 0.01 0.26
N PHE A 176 6.23 -0.02 1.28
CA PHE A 176 5.82 1.20 1.95
C PHE A 176 6.99 1.73 2.78
N ASN A 177 7.31 3.02 2.63
CA ASN A 177 8.24 3.72 3.50
C ASN A 177 7.76 5.17 3.68
N PRO A 178 7.27 5.53 4.88
CA PRO A 178 6.71 6.86 5.11
C PRO A 178 7.77 7.96 5.11
N ILE A 179 9.04 7.62 5.39
CA ILE A 179 10.16 8.56 5.45
C ILE A 179 10.59 8.95 4.04
N SER A 180 10.83 7.97 3.16
CA SER A 180 11.15 8.23 1.74
C SER A 180 9.94 8.59 0.90
N LYS A 181 8.72 8.46 1.46
CA LYS A 181 7.44 8.54 0.75
C LYS A 181 7.40 7.56 -0.42
N ALA A 182 7.86 6.33 -0.20
CA ALA A 182 7.82 5.30 -1.21
C ALA A 182 6.38 4.90 -1.51
N SER A 183 6.02 4.94 -2.80
CA SER A 183 4.71 4.51 -3.28
C SER A 183 4.63 2.98 -3.37
N ASN A 184 3.44 2.45 -3.12
CA ASN A 184 3.09 1.05 -3.38
C ASN A 184 1.57 0.91 -3.57
N ILE A 185 1.14 -0.25 -4.05
CA ILE A 185 -0.23 -0.70 -3.87
C ILE A 185 -0.19 -2.08 -3.24
N GLU A 186 -0.91 -2.26 -2.15
CA GLU A 186 -1.17 -3.57 -1.56
C GLU A 186 -2.59 -4.01 -1.91
N ILE A 187 -2.75 -5.26 -2.31
CA ILE A 187 -4.05 -5.91 -2.43
C ILE A 187 -4.02 -7.19 -1.62
N GLY A 188 -5.12 -7.47 -0.93
CA GLY A 188 -5.32 -8.74 -0.28
C GLY A 188 -6.75 -9.19 -0.37
N GLY A 189 -6.97 -10.44 0.00
CA GLY A 189 -8.29 -11.02 -0.03
C GLY A 189 -8.40 -12.27 0.78
N ARG A 190 -9.63 -12.67 1.05
CA ARG A 190 -9.97 -13.90 1.76
C ARG A 190 -11.20 -14.53 1.11
N PRO A 191 -11.40 -15.86 1.23
CA PRO A 191 -12.62 -16.50 0.77
C PRO A 191 -13.84 -15.82 1.39
N ALA A 192 -14.84 -15.52 0.56
CA ALA A 192 -16.03 -14.79 1.01
C ALA A 192 -16.73 -15.53 2.15
N GLY A 193 -17.01 -14.80 3.24
CA GLY A 193 -17.65 -15.37 4.43
C GLY A 193 -16.73 -16.19 5.34
N GLN A 194 -15.44 -16.30 5.04
CA GLN A 194 -14.46 -16.97 5.91
C GLN A 194 -13.60 -15.95 6.67
N LYS A 195 -13.13 -16.36 7.86
CA LYS A 195 -12.20 -15.56 8.68
C LYS A 195 -10.73 -15.86 8.37
N ASP A 196 -10.45 -17.07 7.88
CA ASP A 196 -9.11 -17.55 7.57
C ASP A 196 -8.87 -17.60 6.05
N GLY A 197 -7.64 -17.89 5.62
CA GLY A 197 -7.30 -18.05 4.20
C GLY A 197 -6.97 -16.75 3.47
N TYR A 198 -6.29 -15.82 4.14
CA TYR A 198 -5.90 -14.54 3.56
C TYR A 198 -4.71 -14.66 2.60
N PHE A 199 -4.77 -13.95 1.47
CA PHE A 199 -3.61 -13.62 0.64
C PHE A 199 -3.36 -12.12 0.63
N SER A 200 -2.10 -11.71 0.50
CA SER A 200 -1.69 -10.33 0.25
C SER A 200 -0.57 -10.30 -0.78
N MET A 201 -0.58 -9.25 -1.61
CA MET A 201 0.38 -8.96 -2.65
C MET A 201 0.66 -7.46 -2.61
N ILE A 202 1.94 -7.09 -2.67
CA ILE A 202 2.40 -5.69 -2.68
C ILE A 202 3.10 -5.46 -4.01
N PHE A 203 2.73 -4.38 -4.68
CA PHE A 203 3.18 -4.07 -6.04
C PHE A 203 4.03 -2.80 -6.10
N GLY A 204 5.06 -2.87 -6.95
CA GLY A 204 5.89 -1.73 -7.36
C GLY A 204 6.31 -1.83 -8.82
N SER A 205 7.44 -1.19 -9.15
CA SER A 205 7.98 -1.14 -10.52
C SER A 205 8.28 -2.51 -11.11
N LYS A 206 8.80 -3.44 -10.32
CA LYS A 206 9.18 -4.80 -10.77
C LYS A 206 8.01 -5.60 -11.34
N ASP A 207 6.82 -5.37 -10.80
CA ASP A 207 5.61 -6.11 -11.14
C ASP A 207 4.80 -5.43 -12.25
N PHE A 208 5.14 -4.19 -12.62
CA PHE A 208 4.32 -3.34 -13.47
C PHE A 208 4.47 -3.67 -14.96
N ILE A 209 3.44 -4.27 -15.56
CA ILE A 209 3.54 -4.89 -16.91
C ILE A 209 3.09 -3.98 -18.06
N ASN A 210 2.46 -2.83 -17.78
CA ASN A 210 2.02 -1.90 -18.82
C ASN A 210 2.65 -0.51 -18.68
N ALA A 211 3.92 -0.45 -18.27
CA ALA A 211 4.68 0.79 -18.13
C ALA A 211 4.73 1.63 -19.43
N ASN A 212 4.74 0.97 -20.59
CA ASN A 212 4.78 1.63 -21.90
C ASN A 212 3.53 2.47 -22.21
N ASP A 213 2.41 2.24 -21.51
CA ASP A 213 1.19 3.06 -21.65
C ASP A 213 1.36 4.46 -21.01
N TYR A 214 2.42 4.67 -20.23
CA TYR A 214 2.62 5.85 -19.38
C TYR A 214 3.94 6.57 -19.72
N THR A 215 3.85 7.58 -20.57
CA THR A 215 5.01 8.41 -20.94
C THR A 215 5.51 9.24 -19.75
N ASN A 216 6.82 9.53 -19.74
CA ASN A 216 7.49 10.35 -18.72
C ASN A 216 7.31 9.86 -17.26
N ASN A 217 7.02 8.57 -17.05
CA ASN A 217 6.80 8.00 -15.73
C ASN A 217 5.70 8.73 -14.93
N ILE A 218 4.65 9.18 -15.60
CA ILE A 218 3.48 9.81 -14.96
C ILE A 218 2.19 9.11 -15.37
N VAL A 219 1.27 9.01 -14.42
CA VAL A 219 -0.12 8.63 -14.67
C VAL A 219 -0.93 9.92 -14.66
N LYS A 220 -1.51 10.27 -15.80
CA LYS A 220 -2.38 11.44 -15.98
C LYS A 220 -3.80 10.97 -16.27
N ILE A 221 -4.75 11.38 -15.41
CA ILE A 221 -6.16 10.96 -15.47
C ILE A 221 -7.02 12.22 -15.68
N PRO A 222 -7.48 12.47 -16.91
CA PRO A 222 -8.39 13.58 -17.21
C PRO A 222 -9.71 13.49 -16.41
N PRO A 223 -10.45 14.61 -16.31
CA PRO A 223 -11.78 14.63 -15.68
C PRO A 223 -12.73 13.57 -16.27
N GLY A 224 -13.39 12.80 -15.41
CA GLY A 224 -14.33 11.75 -15.81
C GLY A 224 -13.72 10.47 -16.38
N GLU A 225 -12.40 10.45 -16.62
CA GLU A 225 -11.71 9.30 -17.20
C GLU A 225 -11.19 8.31 -16.15
N ALA A 226 -10.73 7.17 -16.66
CA ALA A 226 -10.04 6.14 -15.90
C ALA A 226 -8.69 5.77 -16.53
N ARG A 227 -7.77 5.26 -15.71
CA ARG A 227 -6.52 4.63 -16.14
C ARG A 227 -6.35 3.28 -15.45
N TYR A 228 -5.70 2.36 -16.16
CA TYR A 228 -5.58 0.97 -15.74
C TYR A 228 -4.11 0.61 -15.50
N LEU A 229 -3.75 0.34 -14.25
CA LEU A 229 -2.41 -0.10 -13.87
C LEU A 229 -2.43 -1.61 -13.74
N LYS A 230 -1.63 -2.32 -14.53
CA LYS A 230 -1.61 -3.78 -14.56
C LYS A 230 -0.32 -4.29 -13.95
N PHE A 231 -0.44 -5.26 -13.06
CA PHE A 231 0.68 -5.88 -12.38
C PHE A 231 0.66 -7.38 -12.58
N ALA A 232 1.82 -7.96 -12.87
CA ALA A 232 2.06 -9.38 -12.70
C ALA A 232 2.08 -9.69 -11.21
N ALA A 233 1.43 -10.79 -10.82
CA ALA A 233 1.28 -11.12 -9.42
C ALA A 233 1.54 -12.61 -9.19
N TYR A 234 2.36 -12.86 -8.18
CA TYR A 234 2.70 -14.19 -7.68
C TYR A 234 2.42 -14.21 -6.18
N PRO A 235 1.23 -14.66 -5.75
CA PRO A 235 0.88 -14.71 -4.35
C PRO A 235 1.86 -15.62 -3.61
N LYS A 236 2.22 -15.28 -2.37
CA LYS A 236 3.08 -16.14 -1.57
C LYS A 236 2.50 -17.55 -1.46
N ASN A 237 1.20 -17.64 -1.22
CA ASN A 237 0.49 -18.92 -1.07
C ASN A 237 -0.31 -19.23 -2.33
N ARG A 238 -0.60 -20.52 -2.51
CA ARG A 238 -1.58 -20.97 -3.48
C ARG A 238 -2.96 -20.41 -3.13
N ILE A 239 -3.76 -20.13 -4.14
CA ILE A 239 -5.12 -19.60 -3.99
C ILE A 239 -6.09 -20.63 -4.58
N SER A 240 -7.07 -21.08 -3.81
CA SER A 240 -8.08 -22.00 -4.34
C SER A 240 -9.12 -21.28 -5.19
N LYS A 241 -9.76 -21.98 -6.11
CA LYS A 241 -10.94 -21.46 -6.82
C LYS A 241 -12.05 -21.09 -5.84
N GLY A 242 -12.85 -20.09 -6.21
CA GLY A 242 -14.00 -19.65 -5.43
C GLY A 242 -14.18 -18.14 -5.43
N ILE A 243 -15.10 -17.69 -4.59
CA ILE A 243 -15.44 -16.28 -4.44
C ILE A 243 -14.63 -15.69 -3.29
N TYR A 244 -13.96 -14.57 -3.53
CA TYR A 244 -13.14 -13.86 -2.56
C TYR A 244 -13.69 -12.45 -2.34
N GLU A 245 -13.57 -11.98 -1.11
CA GLU A 245 -13.65 -10.55 -0.79
C GLU A 245 -12.24 -9.99 -0.83
N ILE A 246 -12.00 -9.03 -1.72
CA ILE A 246 -10.71 -8.37 -1.89
C ILE A 246 -10.81 -6.90 -1.52
N GLY A 247 -9.70 -6.35 -1.05
CA GLY A 247 -9.49 -4.95 -0.77
C GLY A 247 -8.00 -4.65 -0.71
N GLY A 248 -7.64 -3.47 -0.25
CA GLY A 248 -6.24 -3.13 -0.08
C GLY A 248 -6.02 -1.64 0.01
N THR A 249 -4.76 -1.25 0.01
CA THR A 249 -4.33 0.11 0.28
C THR A 249 -3.49 0.63 -0.89
N VAL A 250 -3.75 1.87 -1.28
CA VAL A 250 -3.00 2.57 -2.31
C VAL A 250 -2.19 3.68 -1.67
N SER A 251 -0.87 3.60 -1.78
CA SER A 251 0.07 4.61 -1.28
C SER A 251 0.73 5.35 -2.43
N ILE A 252 0.39 6.63 -2.62
CA ILE A 252 0.98 7.48 -3.65
C ILE A 252 1.85 8.53 -2.95
N GLY A 253 3.17 8.36 -3.02
CA GLY A 253 4.13 9.31 -2.43
C GLY A 253 4.23 10.65 -3.15
N LYS A 254 3.83 10.70 -4.43
CA LYS A 254 4.01 11.89 -5.29
C LYS A 254 2.84 12.12 -6.27
N ILE A 255 1.85 12.85 -5.79
CA ILE A 255 0.83 13.53 -6.60
C ILE A 255 1.40 14.86 -7.07
N LEU A 256 1.22 15.15 -8.36
CA LEU A 256 1.70 16.34 -9.05
C LEU A 256 0.57 17.36 -9.27
N GLU A 257 -0.64 16.87 -9.57
CA GLU A 257 -1.82 17.70 -9.85
C GLU A 257 -3.08 17.06 -9.27
N PRO A 258 -4.09 17.86 -8.86
CA PRO A 258 -4.06 19.32 -8.77
C PRO A 258 -3.20 19.83 -7.59
N GLU A 259 -2.86 21.13 -7.57
CA GLU A 259 -1.99 21.72 -6.54
C GLU A 259 -2.48 21.44 -5.10
N LEU A 260 -3.81 21.46 -4.88
CA LEU A 260 -4.41 21.16 -3.58
C LEU A 260 -4.21 19.71 -3.11
N LEU A 261 -3.98 18.76 -4.03
CA LEU A 261 -3.67 17.34 -3.73
C LEU A 261 -2.19 17.00 -3.89
N LYS A 262 -1.34 17.94 -4.31
CA LYS A 262 0.08 17.72 -4.51
C LYS A 262 0.76 17.20 -3.23
N GLY A 263 1.67 16.23 -3.39
CA GLY A 263 2.33 15.55 -2.27
C GLY A 263 1.88 14.10 -2.13
N ALA A 264 1.87 13.58 -0.90
CA ALA A 264 1.55 12.18 -0.64
C ALA A 264 0.06 11.98 -0.30
N ALA A 265 -0.42 10.78 -0.56
CA ALA A 265 -1.76 10.31 -0.24
C ALA A 265 -1.75 8.81 -0.01
N GLU A 266 -2.65 8.34 0.84
CA GLU A 266 -2.80 6.93 1.17
C GLU A 266 -4.26 6.64 1.48
N PHE A 267 -4.85 5.66 0.80
CA PHE A 267 -6.27 5.37 0.97
C PHE A 267 -6.60 3.89 0.74
N ASP A 268 -7.66 3.44 1.38
CA ASP A 268 -8.19 2.10 1.16
C ASP A 268 -9.08 2.03 -0.07
N MET A 269 -8.97 0.92 -0.79
CA MET A 269 -9.89 0.51 -1.83
C MET A 269 -11.15 -0.08 -1.18
N PRO A 270 -12.36 0.21 -1.70
CA PRO A 270 -13.56 -0.46 -1.27
C PRO A 270 -13.45 -1.98 -1.41
N LEU A 271 -14.01 -2.72 -0.46
CA LEU A 271 -14.13 -4.17 -0.59
C LEU A 271 -14.97 -4.53 -1.81
N SER A 272 -14.48 -5.46 -2.61
CA SER A 272 -15.20 -6.01 -3.76
C SER A 272 -15.18 -7.53 -3.73
N LYS A 273 -16.13 -8.15 -4.45
CA LYS A 273 -16.15 -9.61 -4.64
C LYS A 273 -15.59 -9.94 -6.01
N ILE A 274 -14.69 -10.92 -6.04
CA ILE A 274 -14.21 -11.54 -7.28
C ILE A 274 -14.44 -13.03 -7.25
N GLU A 275 -14.48 -13.65 -8.42
CA GLU A 275 -14.55 -15.10 -8.58
C GLU A 275 -13.29 -15.59 -9.30
N LEU A 276 -12.59 -16.53 -8.68
CA LEU A 276 -11.50 -17.27 -9.30
C LEU A 276 -12.06 -18.61 -9.76
N MET A 277 -12.11 -18.80 -11.08
CA MET A 277 -12.72 -20.00 -11.70
C MET A 277 -11.87 -21.26 -11.48
N GLU A 278 -10.57 -21.09 -11.28
CA GLU A 278 -9.59 -22.17 -11.12
C GLU A 278 -8.69 -21.90 -9.91
N ASP A 279 -8.10 -22.97 -9.38
CA ASP A 279 -7.02 -22.84 -8.40
C ASP A 279 -5.84 -22.08 -9.05
N TYR A 280 -5.02 -21.41 -8.25
CA TYR A 280 -3.77 -20.83 -8.69
C TYR A 280 -2.64 -21.36 -7.80
N PRO A 281 -1.63 -22.05 -8.36
CA PRO A 281 -1.52 -22.43 -9.78
C PRO A 281 -2.51 -23.53 -10.18
N SER A 282 -3.07 -23.47 -11.39
CA SER A 282 -3.96 -24.50 -11.99
C SER A 282 -3.22 -25.52 -12.85
N ASN A 283 -1.95 -25.27 -13.20
CA ASN A 283 -1.16 -26.14 -14.06
C ASN A 283 0.35 -26.07 -13.76
N ASP A 284 1.12 -26.98 -14.37
CA ASP A 284 2.58 -27.12 -14.17
C ASP A 284 3.35 -25.84 -14.56
N GLU A 285 2.91 -25.10 -15.58
CA GLU A 285 3.56 -23.86 -16.00
C GLU A 285 3.40 -22.76 -14.94
N GLN A 286 2.17 -22.55 -14.47
CA GLN A 286 1.88 -21.60 -13.39
C GLN A 286 2.63 -21.98 -12.11
N LEU A 287 2.71 -23.27 -11.78
CA LEU A 287 3.46 -23.76 -10.64
C LEU A 287 4.94 -23.41 -10.77
N HIS A 288 5.57 -23.72 -11.91
CA HIS A 288 6.98 -23.38 -12.13
C HIS A 288 7.27 -21.88 -12.01
N GLN A 289 6.40 -21.01 -12.53
CA GLN A 289 6.57 -19.56 -12.39
C GLN A 289 6.44 -19.11 -10.92
N LEU A 290 5.44 -19.61 -10.20
CA LEU A 290 5.26 -19.32 -8.78
C LEU A 290 6.47 -19.78 -7.96
N GLU A 291 7.03 -20.95 -8.25
CA GLU A 291 8.23 -21.44 -7.59
C GLU A 291 9.47 -20.62 -7.92
N ALA A 292 9.61 -20.15 -9.17
CA ALA A 292 10.72 -19.26 -9.54
C ALA A 292 10.67 -17.95 -8.75
N TYR A 293 9.49 -17.33 -8.66
CA TYR A 293 9.25 -16.15 -7.85
C TYR A 293 9.56 -16.41 -6.36
N ARG A 294 9.05 -17.53 -5.81
CA ARG A 294 9.26 -17.87 -4.40
C ARG A 294 10.72 -18.15 -4.06
N ARG A 295 11.48 -18.78 -4.97
CA ARG A 295 12.94 -18.95 -4.83
C ARG A 295 13.68 -17.62 -4.77
N GLU A 296 13.31 -16.65 -5.61
CA GLU A 296 13.91 -15.31 -5.58
C GLU A 296 13.59 -14.60 -4.25
N LEU A 297 12.33 -14.65 -3.82
CA LEU A 297 11.88 -13.99 -2.59
C LEU A 297 12.56 -14.54 -1.33
N LEU A 298 12.77 -15.85 -1.28
CA LEU A 298 13.33 -16.56 -0.11
C LEU A 298 14.85 -16.79 -0.22
N TRP A 299 15.49 -16.27 -1.28
CA TRP A 299 16.90 -16.53 -1.54
C TRP A 299 17.80 -16.16 -0.36
N ASP A 300 17.56 -14.98 0.22
CA ASP A 300 18.35 -14.45 1.34
C ASP A 300 17.91 -15.00 2.70
N GLN A 301 16.82 -15.79 2.76
CA GLN A 301 16.24 -16.35 3.99
C GLN A 301 16.74 -17.78 4.28
N GLY A 302 17.95 -18.11 3.82
CA GLY A 302 18.54 -19.42 4.04
C GLY A 302 18.59 -19.80 5.53
N SER A 303 18.24 -21.03 5.85
CA SER A 303 18.21 -21.55 7.22
C SER A 303 19.43 -22.42 7.52
N PRO A 304 20.10 -22.29 8.68
CA PRO A 304 21.18 -23.19 9.04
C PRO A 304 20.65 -24.58 9.43
N PRO A 305 21.53 -25.61 9.52
CA PRO A 305 21.19 -26.89 10.11
C PRO A 305 20.64 -26.77 11.54
N ASP A 306 19.96 -27.82 11.99
CA ASP A 306 19.35 -27.97 13.33
C ASP A 306 18.20 -27.01 13.68
N VAL A 307 17.89 -26.04 12.82
CA VAL A 307 16.71 -25.16 12.95
C VAL A 307 15.46 -25.88 12.41
N PRO A 308 14.29 -25.72 13.06
CA PRO A 308 13.03 -26.25 12.54
C PRO A 308 12.64 -25.64 11.20
N VAL A 309 12.15 -26.49 10.29
CA VAL A 309 11.60 -26.12 8.99
C VAL A 309 10.26 -25.42 9.19
N GLU A 310 10.13 -24.20 8.67
CA GLU A 310 8.91 -23.41 8.82
C GLU A 310 7.75 -23.91 7.95
N GLU A 311 8.06 -24.46 6.78
CA GLU A 311 7.07 -24.97 5.82
C GLU A 311 7.53 -26.25 5.12
N THR A 312 6.59 -27.16 4.86
CA THR A 312 6.88 -28.38 4.11
C THR A 312 7.21 -28.03 2.65
N GLY A 313 8.34 -28.52 2.15
CA GLY A 313 8.82 -28.22 0.81
C GLY A 313 10.10 -28.97 0.46
N TYR A 314 10.54 -28.85 -0.79
CA TYR A 314 11.87 -29.25 -1.18
C TYR A 314 12.86 -28.14 -0.87
N TYR A 315 13.96 -28.48 -0.22
CA TYR A 315 15.03 -27.58 0.14
C TYR A 315 16.35 -28.04 -0.44
N ARG A 316 17.20 -27.09 -0.83
CA ARG A 316 18.51 -27.35 -1.41
C ARG A 316 19.60 -26.88 -0.46
N ALA A 317 20.62 -27.70 -0.30
CA ALA A 317 21.76 -27.46 0.57
C ALA A 317 22.86 -26.64 -0.14
N TYR A 318 23.54 -25.80 0.63
CA TYR A 318 24.67 -24.96 0.19
C TYR A 318 25.81 -25.02 1.21
N GLY A 319 27.05 -25.00 0.72
CA GLY A 319 28.26 -25.02 1.53
C GLY A 319 28.63 -23.69 2.18
N ASP A 320 28.01 -22.58 1.74
CA ASP A 320 28.17 -21.26 2.36
C ASP A 320 26.96 -20.35 2.08
N TYR A 321 26.95 -19.17 2.69
CA TYR A 321 25.91 -18.14 2.50
C TYR A 321 26.07 -17.34 1.19
N ASP A 322 27.26 -17.39 0.57
CA ASP A 322 27.58 -16.64 -0.66
C ASP A 322 26.94 -17.26 -1.93
N GLU A 323 26.62 -16.43 -2.92
CA GLU A 323 26.07 -16.85 -4.23
C GLU A 323 27.04 -17.76 -5.00
N SER A 324 28.33 -17.65 -4.74
CA SER A 324 29.39 -18.49 -5.34
C SER A 324 29.54 -19.86 -4.66
N ALA A 325 28.82 -20.10 -3.56
CA ALA A 325 29.03 -21.28 -2.74
C ALA A 325 28.69 -22.59 -3.48
N PRO A 326 29.44 -23.67 -3.22
CA PRO A 326 29.10 -24.99 -3.73
C PRO A 326 27.65 -25.34 -3.34
N ARG A 327 26.87 -25.71 -4.35
CA ARG A 327 25.46 -26.11 -4.23
C ARG A 327 25.33 -27.62 -4.31
N GLY A 328 24.46 -28.19 -3.47
CA GLY A 328 24.11 -29.61 -3.54
C GLY A 328 23.18 -29.90 -4.72
N ASP A 329 23.34 -31.07 -5.32
CA ASP A 329 22.63 -31.39 -6.57
C ASP A 329 21.18 -31.80 -6.34
N ASP A 330 20.89 -32.45 -5.21
CA ASP A 330 19.55 -32.94 -4.89
C ASP A 330 18.84 -32.04 -3.89
N ALA A 331 17.62 -31.62 -4.25
CA ALA A 331 16.71 -31.02 -3.30
C ALA A 331 16.08 -32.12 -2.43
N GLN A 332 15.98 -31.88 -1.13
CA GLN A 332 15.42 -32.82 -0.15
C GLN A 332 14.04 -32.34 0.30
N LEU A 333 13.06 -33.23 0.29
CA LEU A 333 11.77 -32.97 0.91
C LEU A 333 11.94 -32.90 2.42
N LEU A 334 11.61 -31.76 3.03
CA LEU A 334 11.58 -31.57 4.47
C LEU A 334 10.17 -31.14 4.87
N ARG A 335 9.68 -31.65 5.99
CA ARG A 335 8.35 -31.33 6.53
C ARG A 335 8.45 -30.25 7.59
N LYS A 336 7.40 -29.43 7.70
CA LYS A 336 7.28 -28.43 8.77
C LYS A 336 7.54 -29.07 10.14
N GLY A 337 8.43 -28.45 10.92
CA GLY A 337 8.84 -28.91 12.24
C GLY A 337 9.98 -29.93 12.25
N GLU A 338 10.33 -30.55 11.12
CA GLU A 338 11.59 -31.29 11.01
C GLU A 338 12.76 -30.33 11.13
N LYS A 339 13.91 -30.82 11.59
CA LYS A 339 15.13 -30.02 11.65
C LYS A 339 15.89 -30.12 10.32
N PHE A 340 16.44 -29.01 9.87
CA PHE A 340 17.36 -29.01 8.73
C PHE A 340 18.56 -29.93 9.02
N PRO A 341 18.85 -30.93 8.15
CA PRO A 341 19.86 -31.92 8.49
C PRO A 341 21.27 -31.33 8.43
N GLU A 342 22.09 -31.73 9.40
CA GLU A 342 23.53 -31.53 9.38
C GLU A 342 24.16 -32.69 8.60
N ARG A 343 24.66 -32.41 7.39
CA ARG A 343 25.26 -33.42 6.51
C ARG A 343 26.35 -32.84 5.63
N ALA A 344 27.09 -33.71 4.95
CA ALA A 344 27.99 -33.30 3.87
C ALA A 344 27.18 -32.84 2.65
N LEU A 345 27.69 -31.82 1.97
CA LEU A 345 27.19 -31.32 0.70
C LEU A 345 27.58 -32.32 -0.40
N LEU A 346 26.59 -32.93 -1.04
CA LEU A 346 26.81 -33.89 -2.13
C LEU A 346 26.72 -33.21 -3.49
N ARG A 347 27.71 -33.46 -4.35
CA ARG A 347 27.77 -32.99 -5.75
C ARG A 347 28.07 -34.15 -6.68
N SER A 348 27.38 -34.24 -7.79
CA SER A 348 27.59 -35.23 -8.84
C SER A 348 28.69 -34.74 -9.78
N VAL A 349 29.78 -35.48 -9.87
CA VAL A 349 30.87 -35.22 -10.81
C VAL A 349 31.11 -36.50 -11.59
N GLY A 350 30.88 -36.47 -12.90
CA GLY A 350 31.06 -37.64 -13.77
C GLY A 350 30.14 -38.82 -13.45
N GLY A 351 28.96 -38.58 -12.86
CA GLY A 351 28.01 -39.63 -12.47
C GLY A 351 28.25 -40.24 -11.08
N HIS A 352 29.21 -39.72 -10.31
CA HIS A 352 29.48 -40.12 -8.93
C HIS A 352 29.19 -38.97 -7.96
N SER A 353 28.58 -39.26 -6.81
CA SER A 353 28.42 -38.29 -5.72
C SER A 353 29.71 -38.11 -4.93
N LEU A 354 30.23 -36.89 -4.90
CA LEU A 354 31.36 -36.44 -4.11
C LEU A 354 30.90 -35.53 -2.97
N GLU A 355 31.49 -35.73 -1.79
CA GLU A 355 31.32 -34.83 -0.65
C GLU A 355 32.20 -33.58 -0.85
N SER A 356 31.59 -32.39 -0.71
CA SER A 356 32.24 -31.09 -0.95
C SER A 356 32.35 -30.22 0.31
N GLY A 357 32.22 -30.81 1.50
CA GLY A 357 32.26 -30.12 2.81
C GLY A 357 30.90 -30.10 3.53
N PRO A 358 30.79 -29.49 4.72
CA PRO A 358 29.54 -29.46 5.48
C PRO A 358 28.50 -28.52 4.85
N VAL A 359 27.22 -28.84 4.99
CA VAL A 359 26.13 -27.93 4.66
C VAL A 359 26.06 -26.82 5.71
N LYS A 360 26.09 -25.56 5.27
CA LYS A 360 25.94 -24.39 6.14
C LYS A 360 24.56 -23.75 6.04
N THR A 361 23.88 -23.88 4.91
CA THR A 361 22.54 -23.30 4.74
C THR A 361 21.66 -24.14 3.81
N TRP A 362 20.37 -24.11 4.10
CA TRP A 362 19.29 -24.72 3.34
C TRP A 362 18.38 -23.62 2.81
N ARG A 363 18.05 -23.68 1.52
CA ARG A 363 17.16 -22.72 0.87
C ARG A 363 15.97 -23.42 0.25
N TRP A 364 14.82 -22.77 0.30
CA TRP A 364 13.61 -23.27 -0.32
C TRP A 364 13.81 -23.43 -1.84
N ASN A 365 13.31 -24.53 -2.42
CA ASN A 365 13.51 -24.86 -3.83
C ASN A 365 12.19 -25.05 -4.59
N ALA A 366 11.24 -25.80 -4.03
CA ALA A 366 9.99 -26.19 -4.70
C ALA A 366 8.93 -26.68 -3.70
N TYR A 367 7.67 -26.75 -4.14
CA TYR A 367 6.58 -27.38 -3.40
C TYR A 367 6.63 -28.92 -3.44
N PRO A 368 6.03 -29.63 -2.46
CA PRO A 368 6.12 -31.09 -2.34
C PRO A 368 5.53 -31.88 -3.52
N ASP A 369 4.51 -31.34 -4.16
CA ASP A 369 3.79 -31.91 -5.29
C ASP A 369 4.39 -31.51 -6.65
N SER A 370 5.49 -30.77 -6.65
CA SER A 370 6.17 -30.37 -7.86
C SER A 370 6.87 -31.56 -8.51
N LYS A 371 6.71 -31.68 -9.83
CA LYS A 371 7.50 -32.61 -10.63
C LYS A 371 8.91 -32.04 -10.74
N LEU A 372 9.78 -32.39 -9.79
CA LEU A 372 11.20 -32.05 -9.86
C LEU A 372 11.81 -32.69 -11.12
N ARG A 373 11.82 -31.95 -12.24
CA ARG A 373 12.74 -32.21 -13.34
C ARG A 373 14.09 -31.64 -12.92
N GLY A 374 15.19 -32.34 -13.23
CA GLY A 374 16.56 -31.94 -12.89
C GLY A 374 16.97 -30.61 -13.54
N ASN A 375 16.42 -29.50 -13.07
CA ASN A 375 16.70 -28.15 -13.54
C ASN A 375 17.96 -27.64 -12.86
N THR A 376 19.10 -27.88 -13.51
CA THR A 376 20.35 -27.16 -13.23
C THR A 376 20.68 -26.29 -14.44
N GLY A 377 20.26 -25.03 -14.39
CA GLY A 377 21.07 -23.98 -15.00
C GLY A 377 22.43 -23.93 -14.26
N PRO A 378 23.55 -23.68 -14.94
CA PRO A 378 24.89 -23.79 -14.37
C PRO A 378 25.17 -22.82 -13.20
N ASP A 379 24.38 -21.75 -13.06
CA ASP A 379 24.75 -20.61 -12.19
C ASP A 379 23.87 -20.42 -10.94
N GLY A 380 22.99 -21.38 -10.60
CA GLY A 380 22.27 -21.37 -9.32
C GLY A 380 21.25 -20.24 -9.10
N LYS A 381 21.13 -19.27 -10.01
CA LYS A 381 20.08 -18.23 -10.01
C LYS A 381 18.78 -18.75 -10.65
N PRO A 382 17.60 -18.21 -10.28
CA PRO A 382 16.42 -18.33 -11.11
C PRO A 382 16.75 -17.80 -12.50
N GLU A 383 16.37 -18.50 -13.58
CA GLU A 383 16.37 -17.88 -14.90
C GLU A 383 15.53 -16.60 -14.82
N THR A 384 16.15 -15.45 -15.07
CA THR A 384 15.41 -14.19 -15.21
C THR A 384 14.44 -14.35 -16.37
N ALA A 385 13.15 -14.36 -16.09
CA ALA A 385 12.12 -14.33 -17.11
C ALA A 385 12.37 -13.09 -18.00
N LYS A 386 12.54 -13.32 -19.30
CA LYS A 386 12.66 -12.27 -20.30
C LYS A 386 11.30 -11.68 -20.64
#